data_AF-A0A7C3GRW0-F1
#
_entry.id   AF-A0A7C3GRW0-F1
#
_cell.length_a   1.000
_cell.length_b   1.000
_cell.length_c   1.000
_cell.angle_alpha   90.00
_cell.angle_beta   90.00
_cell.angle_gamma   90.00
#
_symmetry.space_group_name_H-M   'P 1'
#
loop_
_entity.id
_entity.type
_entity.pdbx_description
1 polymer ?
#
loop_
_entity_poly.entity_id
_entity_poly.type
_entity_poly.pdbx_seq_one_letter_code
_entity_poly.pdbx_strand_id
1 'polypeptide(L)'
;MFENLTDKLQRVFKNLRGEGKLTAENMEQALREIRMALLEADVHFKVVKELIANIREKAMGEEVLTALSPSQQVIKIVRDELVKILGSHHSRLRFSNDPPTSILIVGLQGSGKTTTTGKLARWLSKNGHDPLMVSVDVYRPAARKQLAVIARQVNLPVYEGKPEEEKDPVQLARSARIQAVQSGKDVVLVDTAGRLHIDDELMEELARLKELLRPTEILFVADAMTGQDAVRSAAEFHKRLGITGVILTKMDGDARGGAALSIRQVTGQPLKFVGVGEKLDALEPFHPDRMASRILGMGDVLSLIEKVEEQIDQKQAEQMQRKILDNEFTLEDFRDQLKQLRRLGPLESLLKMMPEIG
;
A
#
# COMPACT_ATOMS: atom_id res chain seq x y z
N MET A 1 2.93 -11.92 -5.30
CA MET A 1 3.40 -10.52 -5.15
C MET A 1 4.94 -10.54 -5.10
N PHE A 2 5.63 -9.80 -5.98
CA PHE A 2 7.11 -9.76 -6.10
C PHE A 2 7.85 -11.08 -6.43
N GLU A 3 7.16 -12.18 -6.75
CA GLU A 3 7.76 -13.52 -6.90
C GLU A 3 9.00 -13.52 -7.82
N ASN A 4 8.92 -12.86 -8.97
CA ASN A 4 10.04 -12.75 -9.91
C ASN A 4 11.28 -12.05 -9.32
N LEU A 5 11.09 -11.01 -8.51
CA LEU A 5 12.18 -10.29 -7.85
C LEU A 5 12.71 -11.11 -6.67
N THR A 6 11.81 -11.67 -5.86
CA THR A 6 12.14 -12.53 -4.73
C THR A 6 12.97 -13.73 -5.16
N ASP A 7 12.55 -14.46 -6.19
CA ASP A 7 13.25 -15.64 -6.72
C ASP A 7 14.67 -15.29 -7.19
N LYS A 8 14.83 -14.16 -7.88
CA LYS A 8 16.14 -13.70 -8.34
C LYS A 8 17.04 -13.37 -7.17
N LEU A 9 16.57 -12.59 -6.20
CA LEU A 9 17.34 -12.23 -5.01
C LEU A 9 17.70 -13.46 -4.18
N GLN A 10 16.77 -14.41 -4.01
CA GLN A 10 17.04 -15.68 -3.33
C GLN A 10 18.13 -16.50 -4.03
N ARG A 11 18.16 -16.53 -5.37
CA ARG A 11 19.27 -17.17 -6.13
C ARG A 11 20.61 -16.50 -5.86
N VAL A 12 20.66 -15.17 -5.87
CA VAL A 12 21.89 -14.42 -5.55
C VAL A 12 22.38 -14.78 -4.14
N PHE A 13 21.47 -14.80 -3.16
CA PHE A 13 21.81 -15.13 -1.77
C PHE A 13 22.21 -16.60 -1.58
N LYS A 14 21.62 -17.52 -2.34
CA LYS A 14 22.01 -18.94 -2.32
C LYS A 14 23.43 -19.14 -2.81
N ASN A 15 23.82 -18.46 -3.89
CA ASN A 15 25.18 -18.49 -4.42
C ASN A 15 26.17 -17.91 -3.38
N LEU A 16 25.85 -16.75 -2.81
CA LEU A 16 26.64 -16.14 -1.73
C LEU A 16 26.79 -17.03 -0.48
N ARG A 17 25.79 -17.85 -0.13
CA ARG A 17 25.89 -18.80 0.98
C ARG A 17 26.77 -20.01 0.68
N GLY A 18 26.87 -20.42 -0.59
CA GLY A 18 27.74 -21.51 -1.03
C GLY A 18 29.23 -21.14 -0.97
N GLU A 19 29.52 -19.84 -1.07
CA GLU A 19 30.86 -19.29 -0.94
C GLU A 19 31.25 -19.20 0.54
N GLY A 20 32.15 -20.07 1.01
CA GLY A 20 32.54 -20.16 2.43
C GLY A 20 33.21 -18.91 3.03
N LYS A 21 33.61 -17.94 2.19
CA LYS A 21 34.12 -16.61 2.59
C LYS A 21 33.62 -15.54 1.64
N LEU A 22 33.39 -14.33 2.16
CA LEU A 22 33.08 -13.16 1.34
C LEU A 22 34.37 -12.61 0.71
N THR A 23 34.51 -12.74 -0.60
CA THR A 23 35.59 -12.09 -1.37
C THR A 23 35.04 -10.85 -2.07
N ALA A 24 35.92 -9.89 -2.40
CA ALA A 24 35.53 -8.70 -3.16
C ALA A 24 34.91 -9.07 -4.53
N GLU A 25 35.40 -10.13 -5.16
CA GLU A 25 34.90 -10.63 -6.45
C GLU A 25 33.48 -11.19 -6.34
N ASN A 26 33.23 -12.09 -5.38
CA ASN A 26 31.91 -12.68 -5.15
C ASN A 26 30.88 -11.61 -4.76
N MET A 27 31.30 -10.60 -3.98
CA MET A 27 30.45 -9.47 -3.60
C MET A 27 30.07 -8.62 -4.82
N GLU A 28 31.03 -8.27 -5.68
CA GLU A 28 30.76 -7.45 -6.86
C GLU A 28 29.87 -8.19 -7.87
N GLN A 29 30.04 -9.51 -8.00
CA GLN A 29 29.13 -10.35 -8.78
C GLN A 29 27.71 -10.31 -8.22
N ALA A 30 27.54 -10.50 -6.90
CA ALA A 30 26.23 -10.45 -6.27
C ALA A 30 25.56 -9.08 -6.43
N LEU A 31 26.30 -7.98 -6.27
CA LEU A 31 25.79 -6.62 -6.50
C LEU A 31 25.32 -6.43 -7.95
N ARG A 32 26.05 -6.99 -8.92
CA ARG A 32 25.67 -6.93 -10.34
C ARG A 32 24.38 -7.70 -10.61
N GLU A 33 24.21 -8.88 -10.01
CA GLU A 33 23.00 -9.68 -10.14
C GLU A 33 21.79 -9.01 -9.46
N ILE A 34 21.97 -8.45 -8.26
CA ILE A 34 20.93 -7.65 -7.57
C ILE A 34 20.52 -6.44 -8.43
N ARG A 35 21.51 -5.74 -9.01
CA ARG A 35 21.25 -4.61 -9.91
C ARG A 35 20.38 -5.01 -11.11
N MET A 36 20.71 -6.13 -11.76
CA MET A 36 19.94 -6.65 -12.89
C MET A 36 18.52 -7.00 -12.47
N ALA A 37 18.35 -7.72 -11.36
CA ALA A 37 17.04 -8.13 -10.85
C ALA A 37 16.13 -6.92 -10.54
N LEU A 38 16.68 -5.86 -9.95
CA LEU A 38 15.94 -4.62 -9.68
C LEU A 38 15.52 -3.89 -10.95
N LEU A 39 16.40 -3.80 -11.96
CA LEU A 39 16.07 -3.15 -13.23
C LEU A 39 15.01 -3.93 -14.01
N GLU A 40 15.09 -5.27 -14.01
CA GLU A 40 14.09 -6.15 -14.62
C GLU A 40 12.73 -6.08 -13.90
N ALA A 41 12.72 -5.70 -12.62
CA ALA A 41 11.53 -5.41 -11.84
C ALA A 41 11.00 -3.97 -12.03
N ASP A 42 11.43 -3.27 -13.09
CA ASP A 42 11.07 -1.88 -13.40
C ASP A 42 11.37 -0.87 -12.28
N VAL A 43 12.40 -1.12 -11.47
CA VAL A 43 12.88 -0.13 -10.51
C VAL A 43 13.62 0.98 -11.25
N HIS A 44 13.34 2.24 -10.90
CA HIS A 44 13.93 3.40 -11.57
C HIS A 44 15.47 3.40 -11.41
N PHE A 45 16.19 3.62 -12.52
CA PHE A 45 17.65 3.45 -12.58
C PHE A 45 18.42 4.23 -11.51
N LYS A 46 17.97 5.45 -11.18
CA LYS A 46 18.57 6.28 -10.11
C LYS A 46 18.49 5.59 -8.74
N VAL A 47 17.34 4.99 -8.43
CA VAL A 47 17.11 4.24 -7.18
C VAL A 47 18.03 3.03 -7.12
N VAL A 48 18.11 2.28 -8.22
CA VAL A 48 19.01 1.12 -8.29
C VAL A 48 20.47 1.53 -8.12
N LYS A 49 20.90 2.61 -8.80
CA LYS A 49 22.29 3.10 -8.71
C LYS A 49 22.65 3.51 -7.28
N GLU A 50 21.76 4.24 -6.61
CA GLU A 50 21.95 4.70 -5.23
C GLU A 50 21.95 3.53 -4.24
N LEU A 51 20.98 2.61 -4.36
CA LEU A 51 20.88 1.41 -3.54
C LEU A 51 22.16 0.56 -3.62
N ILE A 52 22.63 0.26 -4.83
CA ILE A 52 23.83 -0.55 -5.04
C ILE A 52 25.09 0.15 -4.52
N ALA A 53 25.19 1.47 -4.66
CA ALA A 53 26.31 2.24 -4.11
C ALA A 53 26.35 2.14 -2.58
N ASN A 54 25.21 2.34 -1.90
CA ASN A 54 25.12 2.25 -0.44
C ASN A 54 25.41 0.84 0.07
N ILE A 55 24.89 -0.19 -0.61
CA ILE A 55 25.16 -1.59 -0.24
C ILE A 55 26.66 -1.88 -0.40
N ARG A 56 27.30 -1.44 -1.49
CA ARG A 56 28.73 -1.66 -1.71
C ARG A 56 29.57 -1.04 -0.59
N GLU A 57 29.30 0.22 -0.26
CA GLU A 57 30.03 0.94 0.79
C GLU A 57 29.92 0.22 2.15
N LYS A 58 28.70 -0.19 2.53
CA LYS A 58 28.46 -0.90 3.79
C LYS A 58 29.03 -2.32 3.81
N ALA A 59 28.94 -3.04 2.69
CA ALA A 59 29.42 -4.40 2.59
C ALA A 59 30.96 -4.50 2.59
N MET A 60 31.65 -3.44 2.14
CA MET A 60 33.11 -3.35 2.14
C MET A 60 33.69 -2.67 3.39
N GLY A 61 32.85 -2.14 4.29
CA GLY A 61 33.27 -1.55 5.55
C GLY A 61 33.74 -2.59 6.57
N GLU A 62 34.63 -2.19 7.50
CA GLU A 62 35.26 -3.08 8.49
C GLU A 62 34.27 -3.76 9.47
N GLU A 63 33.04 -3.24 9.61
CA GLU A 63 32.01 -3.76 10.53
C GLU A 63 31.34 -5.07 10.08
N VAL A 64 31.55 -5.53 8.84
CA VAL A 64 30.91 -6.75 8.30
C VAL A 64 31.48 -8.05 8.91
N LEU A 65 32.60 -7.96 9.62
CA LEU A 65 33.39 -9.10 10.10
C LEU A 65 32.97 -9.67 11.47
N THR A 66 31.85 -9.24 12.07
CA THR A 66 31.48 -9.67 13.43
C THR A 66 30.15 -10.44 13.53
N ALA A 67 30.21 -11.57 14.25
CA ALA A 67 29.14 -12.44 14.78
C ALA A 67 28.17 -13.16 13.80
N LEU A 68 27.85 -12.62 12.63
CA LEU A 68 26.97 -13.28 11.65
C LEU A 68 27.78 -13.98 10.53
N SER A 69 27.17 -14.96 9.86
CA SER A 69 27.77 -15.45 8.62
C SER A 69 27.83 -14.29 7.62
N PRO A 70 28.92 -14.12 6.85
CA PRO A 70 29.06 -12.98 5.94
C PRO A 70 27.89 -12.85 4.95
N SER A 71 27.30 -13.98 4.53
CA SER A 71 26.12 -14.02 3.68
C SER A 71 24.85 -13.50 4.37
N GLN A 72 24.65 -13.77 5.66
CA GLN A 72 23.55 -13.19 6.44
C GLN A 72 23.71 -11.69 6.64
N GLN A 73 24.95 -11.23 6.83
CA GLN A 73 25.25 -9.80 6.97
C GLN A 73 24.92 -9.02 5.69
N VAL A 74 25.23 -9.57 4.50
CA VAL A 74 24.84 -8.96 3.22
C VAL A 74 23.31 -8.89 3.08
N ILE A 75 22.59 -9.97 3.41
CA ILE A 75 21.11 -9.97 3.38
C ILE A 75 20.55 -8.86 4.29
N LYS A 76 21.11 -8.73 5.50
CA LYS A 76 20.73 -7.67 6.44
C LYS A 76 20.98 -6.28 5.86
N ILE A 77 22.15 -6.03 5.27
CA ILE A 77 22.47 -4.73 4.63
C ILE A 77 21.47 -4.42 3.51
N VAL A 78 21.18 -5.38 2.64
CA VAL A 78 20.21 -5.21 1.56
C VAL A 78 18.82 -4.91 2.12
N ARG A 79 18.37 -5.66 3.14
CA ARG A 79 17.09 -5.41 3.80
C ARG A 79 17.02 -4.00 4.36
N ASP A 80 18.03 -3.59 5.13
CA ASP A 80 18.02 -2.31 5.81
C ASP A 80 18.04 -1.14 4.81
N GLU A 81 18.74 -1.28 3.68
CA GLU A 81 18.68 -0.30 2.59
C GLU A 81 17.34 -0.30 1.84
N LEU A 82 16.73 -1.46 1.62
CA LEU A 82 15.37 -1.53 1.05
C LEU A 82 14.34 -0.85 1.97
N VAL A 83 14.42 -1.08 3.29
CA VAL A 83 13.58 -0.39 4.28
C VAL A 83 13.82 1.11 4.22
N LYS A 84 15.07 1.56 4.16
CA LYS A 84 15.40 2.98 4.05
C LYS A 84 14.79 3.63 2.81
N ILE A 85 14.76 2.93 1.66
CA ILE A 85 14.14 3.41 0.41
C ILE A 85 12.61 3.37 0.46
N LEU A 86 12.00 2.37 1.09
CA LEU A 86 10.54 2.22 1.18
C LEU A 86 9.89 3.09 2.26
N GLY A 87 10.57 3.32 3.38
CA GLY A 87 10.07 4.07 4.53
C GLY A 87 10.75 3.59 5.78
N SER A 88 11.41 4.44 6.57
CA SER A 88 11.92 3.97 7.87
C SER A 88 10.80 3.62 8.85
N HIS A 89 9.61 4.21 8.70
CA HIS A 89 8.46 3.98 9.58
C HIS A 89 7.13 3.95 8.80
N HIS A 90 6.16 3.24 9.37
CA HIS A 90 4.77 3.27 8.93
C HIS A 90 4.20 4.70 9.05
N SER A 91 3.61 5.19 7.96
CA SER A 91 3.03 6.55 7.89
C SER A 91 1.51 6.51 8.03
N ARG A 92 1.01 7.00 9.16
CA ARG A 92 -0.43 7.11 9.45
C ARG A 92 -1.08 8.22 8.60
N LEU A 93 -2.39 8.12 8.41
CA LEU A 93 -3.18 9.26 7.92
C LEU A 93 -3.16 10.38 8.95
N ARG A 94 -3.06 11.62 8.46
CA ARG A 94 -3.23 12.83 9.27
C ARG A 94 -4.68 13.27 9.20
N PHE A 95 -5.18 13.72 10.33
CA PHE A 95 -6.52 14.26 10.48
C PHE A 95 -6.44 15.71 10.91
N SER A 96 -7.42 16.50 10.50
CA SER A 96 -7.58 17.89 10.93
C SER A 96 -8.04 17.93 12.38
N ASN A 97 -7.57 18.92 13.14
CA ASN A 97 -8.14 19.22 14.46
C ASN A 97 -9.55 19.83 14.35
N ASP A 98 -9.89 20.36 13.16
CA ASP A 98 -11.19 20.93 12.84
C ASP A 98 -11.88 20.07 11.76
N PRO A 99 -12.83 19.18 12.14
CA PRO A 99 -13.53 18.32 11.20
C PRO A 99 -14.54 19.10 10.33
N PRO A 100 -14.85 18.62 9.11
CA PRO A 100 -14.38 17.37 8.52
C PRO A 100 -12.97 17.48 7.94
N THR A 101 -12.17 16.42 8.14
CA THR A 101 -10.90 16.22 7.46
C THR A 101 -11.15 15.98 5.97
N SER A 102 -10.68 16.87 5.10
CA SER A 102 -10.76 16.66 3.65
C SER A 102 -9.55 15.85 3.16
N ILE A 103 -9.82 14.72 2.48
CA ILE A 103 -8.80 13.88 1.82
C ILE A 103 -9.09 13.88 0.32
N LEU A 104 -8.14 14.40 -0.46
CA LEU A 104 -8.23 14.48 -1.92
C LEU A 104 -7.51 13.28 -2.55
N ILE A 105 -8.21 12.53 -3.39
CA ILE A 105 -7.71 11.30 -4.03
C ILE A 105 -7.44 11.59 -5.50
N VAL A 106 -6.16 11.59 -5.88
CA VAL A 106 -5.68 11.96 -7.22
C VAL A 106 -4.88 10.82 -7.86
N GLY A 107 -4.69 10.87 -9.17
CA GLY A 107 -3.95 9.85 -9.91
C GLY A 107 -4.44 9.63 -11.33
N LEU A 108 -3.68 8.86 -12.10
CA LEU A 108 -3.97 8.59 -13.51
C LEU A 108 -5.28 7.83 -13.70
N GLN A 109 -5.82 7.87 -14.92
CA GLN A 109 -6.92 7.00 -15.32
C GLN A 109 -6.55 5.52 -15.15
N GLY A 110 -7.50 4.69 -14.67
CA GLY A 110 -7.27 3.25 -14.50
C GLY A 110 -6.41 2.85 -13.30
N SER A 111 -5.87 3.81 -12.54
CA SER A 111 -5.08 3.54 -11.31
C SER A 111 -5.89 2.97 -10.14
N GLY A 112 -7.23 2.99 -10.22
CA GLY A 112 -8.12 2.45 -9.20
C GLY A 112 -8.65 3.47 -8.18
N LYS A 113 -8.54 4.78 -8.44
CA LYS A 113 -9.02 5.86 -7.53
C LYS A 113 -10.38 5.60 -6.90
N THR A 114 -11.44 5.47 -7.70
CA THR A 114 -12.82 5.28 -7.19
C THR A 114 -12.96 4.04 -6.30
N THR A 115 -12.30 2.93 -6.66
CA THR A 115 -12.30 1.72 -5.84
C THR A 115 -11.51 1.92 -4.55
N THR A 116 -10.35 2.58 -4.62
CA THR A 116 -9.53 2.93 -3.47
C THR A 116 -10.27 3.88 -2.52
N THR A 117 -11.06 4.82 -3.04
CA THR A 117 -11.93 5.70 -2.24
C THR A 117 -12.89 4.89 -1.37
N GLY A 118 -13.59 3.92 -1.96
CA GLY A 118 -14.50 3.06 -1.21
C GLY A 118 -13.80 2.15 -0.19
N LYS A 119 -12.66 1.58 -0.56
CA LYS A 119 -11.83 0.79 0.36
C LYS A 119 -11.34 1.62 1.55
N LEU A 120 -10.87 2.83 1.27
CA LEU A 120 -10.40 3.77 2.28
C LEU A 120 -11.54 4.22 3.20
N ALA A 121 -12.73 4.48 2.66
CA ALA A 121 -13.92 4.79 3.45
C ALA A 121 -14.26 3.65 4.41
N ARG A 122 -14.29 2.41 3.92
CA ARG A 122 -14.52 1.22 4.76
C ARG A 122 -13.44 1.06 5.84
N TRP A 123 -12.17 1.26 5.48
CA TRP A 123 -11.06 1.19 6.42
C TRP A 123 -11.20 2.27 7.52
N LEU A 124 -11.50 3.52 7.15
CA LEU A 124 -11.75 4.61 8.09
C LEU A 124 -12.92 4.29 9.02
N SER A 125 -14.04 3.78 8.48
CA SER A 125 -15.20 3.39 9.27
C SER A 125 -14.89 2.30 10.31
N LYS A 126 -14.11 1.29 9.92
CA LYS A 126 -13.63 0.26 10.85
C LYS A 126 -12.70 0.81 11.93
N ASN A 127 -12.01 1.91 11.66
CA ASN A 127 -11.06 2.55 12.57
C ASN A 127 -11.68 3.74 13.34
N GLY A 128 -13.00 3.80 13.46
CA GLY A 128 -13.69 4.75 14.34
C GLY A 128 -14.03 6.11 13.73
N HIS A 129 -13.88 6.27 12.41
CA HIS A 129 -14.28 7.48 11.69
C HIS A 129 -15.64 7.31 10.99
N ASP A 130 -16.28 8.41 10.60
CA ASP A 130 -17.55 8.43 9.86
C ASP A 130 -17.40 9.20 8.55
N PRO A 131 -16.90 8.54 7.48
CA PRO A 131 -16.54 9.20 6.24
C PRO A 131 -17.75 9.46 5.33
N LEU A 132 -17.77 10.63 4.69
CA LEU A 132 -18.61 10.95 3.53
C LEU A 132 -17.77 10.88 2.25
N MET A 133 -18.25 10.16 1.24
CA MET A 133 -17.59 10.10 -0.07
C MET A 133 -18.25 11.06 -1.07
N VAL A 134 -17.47 11.61 -2.00
CA VAL A 134 -17.97 12.36 -3.15
C VAL A 134 -17.09 12.07 -4.37
N SER A 135 -17.70 11.93 -5.55
CA SER A 135 -16.97 11.90 -6.82
C SER A 135 -17.16 13.23 -7.52
N VAL A 136 -16.03 13.88 -7.80
CA VAL A 136 -15.97 15.11 -8.59
C VAL A 136 -15.53 14.83 -10.04
N ASP A 137 -15.55 13.57 -10.45
CA ASP A 137 -15.34 13.19 -11.86
C ASP A 137 -16.62 13.50 -12.66
N VAL A 138 -16.68 14.74 -13.16
CA VAL A 138 -17.78 15.23 -14.02
C VAL A 138 -17.64 14.78 -15.48
N TYR A 139 -16.51 14.17 -15.85
CA TYR A 139 -16.21 13.79 -17.23
C TYR A 139 -16.64 12.35 -17.55
N ARG A 140 -16.63 11.44 -16.57
CA ARG A 140 -17.15 10.08 -16.73
C ARG A 140 -18.63 10.01 -16.35
N PRO A 141 -19.56 9.72 -17.30
CA PRO A 141 -20.99 9.68 -17.04
C PRO A 141 -21.43 8.73 -15.92
N ALA A 142 -20.64 7.68 -15.65
CA ALA A 142 -20.93 6.67 -14.65
C ALA A 142 -20.07 6.75 -13.38
N ALA A 143 -19.15 7.73 -13.24
CA ALA A 143 -18.23 7.77 -12.10
C ALA A 143 -18.97 7.96 -10.77
N ARG A 144 -19.90 8.91 -10.69
CA ARG A 144 -20.76 9.11 -9.50
C ARG A 144 -21.59 7.88 -9.18
N LYS A 145 -22.24 7.28 -10.19
CA LYS A 145 -23.04 6.05 -10.02
C LYS A 145 -22.18 4.89 -9.54
N GLN A 146 -20.95 4.76 -10.05
CA GLN A 146 -19.99 3.74 -9.63
C GLN A 146 -19.63 3.93 -8.15
N LEU A 147 -19.27 5.15 -7.73
CA LEU A 147 -18.98 5.42 -6.33
C LEU A 147 -20.20 5.18 -5.44
N ALA A 148 -21.41 5.53 -5.88
CA ALA A 148 -22.64 5.27 -5.14
C ALA A 148 -22.97 3.78 -4.99
N VAL A 149 -22.64 2.95 -5.98
CA VAL A 149 -22.74 1.49 -5.85
C VAL A 149 -21.74 0.97 -4.82
N ILE A 150 -20.49 1.43 -4.88
CA ILE A 150 -19.45 1.04 -3.91
C ILE A 150 -19.85 1.47 -2.49
N ALA A 151 -20.33 2.71 -2.32
CA ALA A 151 -20.80 3.25 -1.06
C ALA A 151 -21.91 2.40 -0.44
N ARG A 152 -22.89 1.97 -1.25
CA ARG A 152 -23.93 1.03 -0.83
C ARG A 152 -23.37 -0.34 -0.40
N GLN A 153 -22.37 -0.87 -1.10
CA GLN A 153 -21.74 -2.15 -0.74
C GLN A 153 -21.01 -2.09 0.61
N VAL A 154 -20.49 -0.93 1.00
CA VAL A 154 -19.83 -0.73 2.31
C VAL A 154 -20.75 -0.10 3.36
N ASN A 155 -22.01 0.17 3.01
CA ASN A 155 -23.00 0.84 3.86
C ASN A 155 -22.53 2.20 4.41
N LEU A 156 -21.89 3.01 3.56
CA LEU A 156 -21.40 4.35 3.91
C LEU A 156 -22.04 5.43 3.04
N PRO A 157 -22.14 6.68 3.54
CA PRO A 157 -22.80 7.75 2.82
C PRO A 157 -21.96 8.26 1.65
N VAL A 158 -22.66 8.69 0.60
CA VAL A 158 -22.09 9.33 -0.58
C VAL A 158 -22.89 10.58 -0.90
N TYR A 159 -22.21 11.66 -1.27
CA TYR A 159 -22.85 12.83 -1.83
C TYR A 159 -22.96 12.67 -3.35
N GLU A 160 -24.19 12.61 -3.86
CA GLU A 160 -24.45 12.45 -5.29
C GLU A 160 -24.55 13.80 -6.04
N GLY A 161 -24.60 14.92 -5.32
CA GLY A 161 -24.79 16.24 -5.90
C GLY A 161 -26.24 16.57 -6.26
N LYS A 162 -26.51 17.85 -6.50
CA LYS A 162 -27.75 18.33 -7.12
C LYS A 162 -27.60 18.36 -8.64
N PRO A 163 -28.70 18.30 -9.43
CA PRO A 163 -28.64 18.39 -10.90
C PRO A 163 -27.88 19.61 -11.42
N GLU A 164 -27.91 20.71 -10.68
CA GLU A 164 -27.30 21.99 -11.02
C GLU A 164 -25.76 21.99 -10.86
N GLU A 165 -25.25 21.07 -10.06
CA GLU A 165 -23.82 20.90 -9.73
C GLU A 165 -23.16 19.83 -10.62
N GLU A 166 -23.94 19.13 -11.45
CA GLU A 166 -23.52 17.94 -12.21
C GLU A 166 -22.25 18.17 -13.05
N LYS A 167 -22.01 19.40 -13.50
CA LYS A 167 -20.88 19.80 -14.36
C LYS A 167 -19.81 20.64 -13.66
N ASP A 168 -19.94 20.94 -12.37
CA ASP A 168 -18.99 21.77 -11.63
C ASP A 168 -18.35 20.98 -10.48
N PRO A 169 -17.10 20.50 -10.66
CA PRO A 169 -16.41 19.71 -9.65
C PRO A 169 -16.12 20.50 -8.37
N VAL A 170 -15.91 21.82 -8.48
CA VAL A 170 -15.61 22.70 -7.35
C VAL A 170 -16.86 22.91 -6.49
N GLN A 171 -18.02 23.12 -7.12
CA GLN A 171 -19.30 23.21 -6.40
C GLN A 171 -19.68 21.88 -5.75
N LEU A 172 -19.52 20.75 -6.44
CA LEU A 172 -19.75 19.43 -5.86
C LEU A 172 -18.91 19.19 -4.60
N ALA A 173 -17.61 19.50 -4.67
CA ALA A 173 -16.71 19.38 -3.51
C ALA A 173 -17.14 20.29 -2.35
N ARG A 174 -17.52 21.54 -2.65
CA ARG A 174 -18.01 22.50 -1.65
C ARG A 174 -19.26 22.00 -0.96
N SER A 175 -20.26 21.59 -1.72
CA SER A 175 -21.55 21.13 -1.19
C SER A 175 -21.40 19.82 -0.41
N ALA A 176 -20.53 18.90 -0.84
CA ALA A 176 -20.18 17.70 -0.08
C ALA A 176 -19.59 18.04 1.29
N ARG A 177 -18.64 18.99 1.34
CA ARG A 177 -18.04 19.44 2.60
C ARG A 177 -19.10 20.08 3.54
N ILE A 178 -20.00 20.89 3.00
CA ILE A 178 -21.11 21.48 3.77
C ILE A 178 -22.02 20.38 4.33
N GLN A 179 -22.40 19.40 3.51
CA GLN A 179 -23.23 18.28 3.96
C GLN A 179 -22.53 17.48 5.05
N ALA A 180 -21.22 17.22 4.93
CA ALA A 180 -20.45 16.53 5.96
C ALA A 180 -20.53 17.24 7.31
N VAL A 181 -20.34 18.57 7.33
CA VAL A 181 -20.51 19.39 8.54
C VAL A 181 -21.93 19.25 9.10
N GLN A 182 -22.96 19.39 8.25
CA GLN A 182 -24.36 19.33 8.68
C GLN A 182 -24.78 17.96 9.21
N SER A 183 -24.18 16.88 8.70
CA SER A 183 -24.49 15.50 9.07
C SER A 183 -23.52 14.90 10.09
N GLY A 184 -22.62 15.72 10.65
CA GLY A 184 -21.68 15.30 11.69
C GLY A 184 -20.59 14.33 11.22
N LYS A 185 -20.29 14.29 9.92
CA LYS A 185 -19.24 13.45 9.34
C LYS A 185 -17.87 14.06 9.61
N ASP A 186 -16.90 13.24 10.01
CA ASP A 186 -15.58 13.71 10.45
C ASP A 186 -14.51 13.65 9.34
N VAL A 187 -14.79 12.94 8.24
CA VAL A 187 -13.91 12.83 7.07
C VAL A 187 -14.70 13.00 5.78
N VAL A 188 -14.14 13.73 4.82
CA VAL A 188 -14.66 13.83 3.44
C VAL A 188 -13.61 13.27 2.47
N LEU A 189 -13.98 12.21 1.75
CA LEU A 189 -13.15 11.61 0.71
C LEU A 189 -13.60 12.13 -0.66
N VAL A 190 -12.70 12.78 -1.38
CA VAL A 190 -12.96 13.38 -2.69
C VAL A 190 -12.26 12.59 -3.79
N ASP A 191 -13.02 11.80 -4.53
CA ASP A 191 -12.57 11.04 -5.72
C ASP A 191 -12.55 11.94 -6.95
N THR A 192 -11.36 12.23 -7.49
CA THR A 192 -11.22 13.11 -8.65
C THR A 192 -11.25 12.35 -9.97
N ALA A 193 -11.45 13.07 -11.06
CA ALA A 193 -11.25 12.52 -12.40
C ALA A 193 -9.81 12.00 -12.58
N GLY A 194 -9.65 11.01 -13.46
CA GLY A 194 -8.36 10.62 -14.00
C GLY A 194 -8.29 10.89 -15.49
N ARG A 195 -7.11 11.25 -15.99
CA ARG A 195 -6.81 11.28 -17.42
C ARG A 195 -5.63 10.36 -17.75
N LEU A 196 -5.52 9.97 -19.02
CA LEU A 196 -4.42 9.16 -19.55
C LEU A 196 -3.08 9.89 -19.48
N HIS A 197 -3.12 11.20 -19.76
CA HIS A 197 -1.98 12.09 -19.64
C HIS A 197 -2.29 13.21 -18.66
N ILE A 198 -1.25 13.70 -18.00
CA ILE A 198 -1.36 14.90 -17.17
C ILE A 198 -1.42 16.08 -18.13
N ASP A 199 -2.57 16.74 -18.20
CA ASP A 199 -2.74 18.00 -18.93
C ASP A 199 -2.94 19.17 -17.95
N ASP A 200 -2.66 20.37 -18.44
CA ASP A 200 -2.67 21.58 -17.61
C ASP A 200 -4.07 21.92 -17.11
N GLU A 201 -5.11 21.67 -17.92
CA GLU A 201 -6.51 21.91 -17.57
C GLU A 201 -6.91 21.10 -16.31
N LEU A 202 -6.59 19.79 -16.29
CA LEU A 202 -6.85 18.94 -15.13
C LEU A 202 -6.08 19.43 -13.90
N MET A 203 -4.81 19.83 -14.07
CA MET A 203 -4.00 20.26 -12.94
C MET A 203 -4.47 21.60 -12.36
N GLU A 204 -4.98 22.51 -13.19
CA GLU A 204 -5.62 23.76 -12.75
C GLU A 204 -6.94 23.49 -12.03
N GLU A 205 -7.75 22.54 -12.50
CA GLU A 205 -8.95 22.10 -11.78
C GLU A 205 -8.61 21.51 -10.39
N LEU A 206 -7.62 20.61 -10.33
CA LEU A 206 -7.17 20.04 -9.06
C LEU A 206 -6.56 21.10 -8.12
N ALA A 207 -5.88 22.11 -8.66
CA ALA A 207 -5.36 23.23 -7.88
C ALA A 207 -6.51 24.06 -7.27
N ARG A 208 -7.57 24.34 -8.03
CA ARG A 208 -8.78 25.00 -7.53
C ARG A 208 -9.46 24.18 -6.41
N LEU A 209 -9.56 22.86 -6.59
CA LEU A 209 -10.09 21.96 -5.56
C LEU A 209 -9.22 21.97 -4.29
N LYS A 210 -7.90 21.95 -4.44
CA LYS A 210 -6.96 22.05 -3.31
C LYS A 210 -7.12 23.37 -2.56
N GLU A 211 -7.24 24.49 -3.26
CA GLU A 211 -7.42 25.81 -2.65
C GLU A 211 -8.73 25.91 -1.87
N LEU A 212 -9.83 25.40 -2.46
CA LEU A 212 -11.15 25.37 -1.84
C LEU A 212 -11.18 24.49 -0.58
N LEU A 213 -10.69 23.25 -0.70
CA LEU A 213 -10.84 22.23 0.33
C LEU A 213 -9.76 22.30 1.41
N ARG A 214 -8.59 22.87 1.09
CA ARG A 214 -7.39 22.84 1.94
C ARG A 214 -7.16 21.44 2.54
N PRO A 215 -7.04 20.41 1.70
CA PRO A 215 -7.07 19.02 2.16
C PRO A 215 -5.90 18.72 3.11
N THR A 216 -6.19 18.00 4.19
CA THR A 216 -5.17 17.53 5.15
C THR A 216 -4.26 16.48 4.52
N GLU A 217 -4.82 15.70 3.59
CA GLU A 217 -4.11 14.69 2.81
C GLU A 217 -4.47 14.80 1.33
N ILE A 218 -3.46 14.76 0.47
CA ILE A 218 -3.61 14.55 -0.97
C ILE A 218 -2.93 13.21 -1.27
N LEU A 219 -3.76 12.18 -1.50
CA LEU A 219 -3.30 10.81 -1.70
C LEU A 219 -3.22 10.50 -3.19
N PHE A 220 -2.01 10.21 -3.66
CA PHE A 220 -1.78 9.77 -5.03
C PHE A 220 -1.99 8.26 -5.14
N VAL A 221 -2.95 7.85 -5.96
CA VAL A 221 -3.22 6.44 -6.25
C VAL A 221 -2.47 6.03 -7.52
N ALA A 222 -1.62 5.03 -7.39
CA ALA A 222 -0.81 4.51 -8.48
C ALA A 222 -1.03 3.01 -8.65
N ASP A 223 -1.05 2.55 -9.90
CA ASP A 223 -1.09 1.12 -10.22
C ASP A 223 0.33 0.55 -10.15
N ALA A 224 0.54 -0.47 -9.32
CA ALA A 224 1.83 -1.11 -9.16
C ALA A 224 2.38 -1.76 -10.44
N MET A 225 1.52 -2.03 -11.44
CA MET A 225 1.89 -2.58 -12.75
C MET A 225 2.44 -1.51 -13.71
N THR A 226 2.14 -0.24 -13.51
CA THR A 226 2.48 0.84 -14.46
C THR A 226 3.95 1.31 -14.41
N GLY A 227 4.77 0.69 -13.56
CA GLY A 227 6.23 0.84 -13.57
C GLY A 227 6.70 2.30 -13.53
N GLN A 228 7.42 2.72 -14.57
CA GLN A 228 8.04 4.06 -14.67
C GLN A 228 7.05 5.20 -14.93
N ASP A 229 5.91 4.92 -15.57
CA ASP A 229 4.92 5.96 -15.86
C ASP A 229 4.28 6.46 -14.56
N ALA A 230 4.03 5.56 -13.61
CA ALA A 230 3.60 5.93 -12.26
C ALA A 230 4.59 6.88 -11.57
N VAL A 231 5.89 6.66 -11.75
CA VAL A 231 6.95 7.49 -11.15
C VAL A 231 6.94 8.89 -11.73
N ARG A 232 6.86 9.01 -13.07
CA ARG A 232 6.82 10.31 -13.75
C ARG A 232 5.56 11.08 -13.36
N SER A 233 4.41 10.41 -13.33
CA SER A 233 3.17 11.04 -12.93
C SER A 233 3.19 11.46 -11.46
N ALA A 234 3.65 10.61 -10.55
CA ALA A 234 3.76 10.96 -9.13
C ALA A 234 4.62 12.22 -8.92
N ALA A 235 5.72 12.36 -9.67
CA ALA A 235 6.58 13.54 -9.62
C ALA A 235 5.83 14.83 -10.02
N GLU A 236 5.06 14.77 -11.11
CA GLU A 236 4.33 15.93 -11.62
C GLU A 236 3.15 16.31 -10.71
N PHE A 237 2.37 15.32 -10.24
CA PHE A 237 1.33 15.53 -9.24
C PHE A 237 1.90 16.13 -7.95
N HIS A 238 3.06 15.64 -7.48
CA HIS A 238 3.71 16.19 -6.30
C HIS A 238 4.16 17.64 -6.53
N LYS A 239 4.79 17.93 -7.67
CA LYS A 239 5.27 19.29 -8.01
C LYS A 239 4.13 20.32 -8.04
N ARG A 240 2.97 19.96 -8.59
CA ARG A 240 1.83 20.87 -8.78
C ARG A 240 0.92 20.96 -7.55
N LEU A 241 0.61 19.81 -6.94
CA LEU A 241 -0.39 19.72 -5.86
C LEU A 241 0.22 19.51 -4.48
N GLY A 242 1.48 19.07 -4.38
CA GLY A 242 2.09 18.72 -3.11
C GLY A 242 1.40 17.50 -2.47
N ILE A 243 1.43 16.36 -3.16
CA ILE A 243 0.90 15.10 -2.61
C ILE A 243 1.57 14.79 -1.27
N THR A 244 0.85 14.14 -0.37
CA THR A 244 1.28 13.90 1.02
C THR A 244 1.40 12.43 1.37
N GLY A 245 0.95 11.55 0.48
CA GLY A 245 1.03 10.11 0.61
C GLY A 245 0.65 9.40 -0.68
N VAL A 246 1.05 8.13 -0.77
CA VAL A 246 0.81 7.28 -1.94
C VAL A 246 0.04 6.03 -1.53
N ILE A 247 -0.90 5.61 -2.37
CA ILE A 247 -1.57 4.32 -2.28
C ILE A 247 -1.23 3.52 -3.53
N LEU A 248 -0.67 2.33 -3.38
CA LEU A 248 -0.44 1.43 -4.50
C LEU A 248 -1.58 0.44 -4.64
N THR A 249 -2.10 0.28 -5.84
CA THR A 249 -3.15 -0.69 -6.16
C THR A 249 -2.59 -1.88 -6.93
N LYS A 250 -3.39 -2.95 -7.04
CA LYS A 250 -3.08 -4.18 -7.79
C LYS A 250 -1.78 -4.84 -7.34
N MET A 251 -1.50 -4.73 -6.05
CA MET A 251 -0.30 -5.27 -5.42
C MET A 251 -0.38 -6.81 -5.28
N ASP A 252 -1.57 -7.40 -5.51
CA ASP A 252 -1.83 -8.83 -5.59
C ASP A 252 -1.48 -9.50 -6.93
N GLY A 253 -1.36 -8.72 -8.02
CA GLY A 253 -1.01 -9.24 -9.34
C GLY A 253 0.48 -9.56 -9.52
N ASP A 254 0.88 -9.78 -10.77
CA ASP A 254 2.30 -9.81 -11.21
C ASP A 254 2.89 -8.38 -11.23
N ALA A 255 2.67 -7.66 -10.14
CA ALA A 255 3.25 -6.36 -9.92
C ALA A 255 4.75 -6.55 -9.73
N ARG A 256 5.51 -6.05 -10.71
CA ARG A 256 6.98 -5.95 -10.64
C ARG A 256 7.43 -5.10 -9.45
N GLY A 257 6.55 -4.22 -8.97
CA GLY A 257 6.62 -3.51 -7.70
C GLY A 257 7.82 -2.58 -7.53
N GLY A 258 8.63 -2.39 -8.58
CA GLY A 258 9.60 -1.31 -8.66
C GLY A 258 8.99 0.09 -8.59
N ALA A 259 7.70 0.22 -8.89
CA ALA A 259 6.95 1.46 -8.66
C ALA A 259 6.97 1.89 -7.18
N ALA A 260 6.89 0.95 -6.23
CA ALA A 260 6.90 1.24 -4.80
C ALA A 260 8.22 1.87 -4.35
N LEU A 261 9.34 1.27 -4.77
CA LEU A 261 10.69 1.77 -4.49
C LEU A 261 10.95 3.11 -5.16
N SER A 262 10.35 3.33 -6.33
CA SER A 262 10.67 4.48 -7.19
C SER A 262 9.88 5.74 -6.88
N ILE A 263 8.59 5.63 -6.58
CA ILE A 263 7.74 6.79 -6.32
C ILE A 263 8.23 7.55 -5.09
N ARG A 264 8.60 6.85 -4.01
CA ARG A 264 9.07 7.50 -2.79
C ARG A 264 10.37 8.25 -3.02
N GLN A 265 11.33 7.68 -3.75
CA GLN A 265 12.59 8.37 -4.03
C GLN A 265 12.40 9.67 -4.82
N VAL A 266 11.43 9.69 -5.74
CA VAL A 266 11.21 10.86 -6.61
C VAL A 266 10.34 11.93 -5.94
N THR A 267 9.35 11.53 -5.13
CA THR A 267 8.41 12.45 -4.49
C THR A 267 8.80 12.83 -3.06
N GLY A 268 9.65 12.03 -2.42
CA GLY A 268 9.92 12.12 -0.98
C GLY A 268 8.74 11.69 -0.09
N GLN A 269 7.60 11.31 -0.67
CA GLN A 269 6.37 11.06 0.08
C GLN A 269 6.23 9.59 0.47
N PRO A 270 5.67 9.30 1.65
CA PRO A 270 5.52 7.94 2.12
C PRO A 270 4.39 7.19 1.41
N LEU A 271 4.57 5.89 1.22
CA LEU A 271 3.46 4.99 0.94
C LEU A 271 2.65 4.79 2.22
N LYS A 272 1.33 4.97 2.15
CA LYS A 272 0.42 4.86 3.30
C LYS A 272 -0.37 3.57 3.28
N PHE A 273 -0.80 3.12 2.10
CA PHE A 273 -1.60 1.92 1.93
C PHE A 273 -1.22 1.13 0.68
N VAL A 274 -1.57 -0.16 0.70
CA VAL A 274 -1.49 -1.08 -0.44
C VAL A 274 -2.82 -1.80 -0.64
N GLY A 275 -3.31 -1.81 -1.87
CA GLY A 275 -4.47 -2.57 -2.29
C GLY A 275 -4.06 -3.95 -2.78
N VAL A 276 -4.38 -4.98 -1.99
CA VAL A 276 -3.93 -6.37 -2.16
C VAL A 276 -5.03 -7.29 -2.71
N GLY A 277 -5.92 -6.77 -3.54
CA GLY A 277 -7.04 -7.52 -4.09
C GLY A 277 -8.13 -6.61 -4.66
N GLU A 278 -9.15 -7.18 -5.28
CA GLU A 278 -10.27 -6.42 -5.83
C GLU A 278 -11.37 -6.12 -4.79
N LYS A 279 -11.50 -6.98 -3.78
CA LYS A 279 -12.53 -6.84 -2.74
C LYS A 279 -12.38 -5.53 -1.96
N LEU A 280 -13.49 -5.01 -1.45
CA LEU A 280 -13.54 -3.71 -0.76
C LEU A 280 -12.84 -3.71 0.61
N ASP A 281 -12.54 -4.87 1.17
CA ASP A 281 -11.71 -5.05 2.37
C ASP A 281 -10.22 -5.27 2.07
N ALA A 282 -9.83 -5.41 0.80
CA ALA A 282 -8.44 -5.63 0.40
C ALA A 282 -7.66 -4.30 0.28
N LEU A 283 -7.55 -3.58 1.41
CA LEU A 283 -6.69 -2.41 1.59
C LEU A 283 -6.00 -2.52 2.95
N GLU A 284 -4.67 -2.55 2.92
CA GLU A 284 -3.83 -2.73 4.11
C GLU A 284 -2.92 -1.51 4.30
N PRO A 285 -2.64 -1.11 5.56
CA PRO A 285 -1.59 -0.12 5.83
C PRO A 285 -0.24 -0.59 5.29
N PHE A 286 0.57 0.35 4.81
CA PHE A 286 1.88 0.04 4.25
C PHE A 286 2.95 -0.01 5.35
N HIS A 287 3.54 -1.20 5.53
CA HIS A 287 4.65 -1.46 6.44
C HIS A 287 5.94 -1.69 5.64
N PRO A 288 6.88 -0.73 5.62
CA PRO A 288 8.09 -0.81 4.81
C PRO A 288 9.02 -1.99 5.18
N ASP A 289 9.15 -2.27 6.47
CA ASP A 289 9.93 -3.36 7.06
C ASP A 289 9.42 -4.73 6.62
N ARG A 290 8.10 -4.90 6.64
CA ARG A 290 7.43 -6.11 6.16
C ARG A 290 7.55 -6.24 4.66
N MET A 291 7.39 -5.15 3.92
CA MET A 291 7.53 -5.15 2.47
C MET A 291 8.94 -5.53 2.03
N ALA A 292 9.98 -4.98 2.68
CA ALA A 292 11.36 -5.36 2.41
C ALA A 292 11.62 -6.85 2.71
N SER A 293 11.08 -7.37 3.82
CA SER A 293 11.19 -8.78 4.19
C SER A 293 10.52 -9.71 3.18
N ARG A 294 9.33 -9.33 2.67
CA ARG A 294 8.63 -10.05 1.59
C ARG A 294 9.41 -10.03 0.28
N ILE A 295 9.99 -8.89 -0.11
CA ILE A 295 10.85 -8.78 -1.30
C ILE A 295 12.05 -9.73 -1.21
N LEU A 296 12.62 -9.90 -0.02
CA LEU A 296 13.75 -10.83 0.20
C LEU A 296 13.34 -12.29 0.39
N GLY A 297 12.03 -12.59 0.38
CA GLY A 297 11.52 -13.94 0.57
C GLY A 297 11.73 -14.48 1.98
N MET A 298 11.80 -13.59 2.98
CA MET A 298 11.96 -13.95 4.41
C MET A 298 10.61 -14.23 5.11
N GLY A 299 9.49 -14.16 4.38
CA GLY A 299 8.14 -14.29 4.92
C GLY A 299 7.65 -13.04 5.64
N ASP A 300 6.37 -13.02 6.02
CA ASP A 300 5.76 -11.98 6.85
C ASP A 300 4.83 -12.60 7.89
N VAL A 301 5.45 -13.11 8.95
CA VAL A 301 4.79 -13.79 10.06
C VAL A 301 3.91 -12.82 10.86
N LEU A 302 4.29 -11.55 10.95
CA LEU A 302 3.54 -10.54 11.72
C LEU A 302 2.22 -10.16 11.05
N SER A 303 2.20 -9.95 9.72
CA SER A 303 0.92 -9.74 9.02
C SER A 303 0.01 -10.96 9.05
N LEU A 304 0.57 -12.17 9.13
CA LEU A 304 -0.22 -13.38 9.32
C LEU A 304 -0.92 -13.36 10.68
N ILE A 305 -0.18 -13.02 11.74
CA ILE A 305 -0.72 -12.90 13.11
C ILE A 305 -1.81 -11.83 13.16
N GLU A 306 -1.58 -10.64 12.60
CA GLU A 306 -2.58 -9.57 12.60
C GLU A 306 -3.85 -9.93 11.82
N LYS A 307 -3.73 -10.60 10.66
CA LYS A 307 -4.91 -11.07 9.91
C LYS A 307 -5.69 -12.13 10.68
N VAL A 308 -4.98 -12.98 11.43
CA VAL A 308 -5.60 -13.97 12.31
C VAL A 308 -6.29 -13.25 13.46
N GLU A 309 -5.66 -12.25 14.09
CA GLU A 309 -6.26 -11.43 15.14
C GLU A 309 -7.47 -10.62 14.66
N GLU A 310 -7.45 -10.04 13.45
CA GLU A 310 -8.60 -9.31 12.88
C GLU A 310 -9.80 -10.22 12.57
N GLN A 311 -9.56 -11.50 12.29
CA GLN A 311 -10.60 -12.48 11.99
C GLN A 311 -11.05 -13.28 13.21
N ILE A 312 -10.26 -13.28 14.28
CA ILE A 312 -10.63 -13.84 15.57
C ILE A 312 -11.33 -12.74 16.37
N ASP A 313 -12.64 -12.85 16.49
CA ASP A 313 -13.41 -12.04 17.42
C ASP A 313 -12.82 -12.23 18.84
N GLN A 314 -12.33 -11.15 19.46
CA GLN A 314 -11.74 -11.19 20.82
C GLN A 314 -12.67 -11.90 21.81
N LYS A 315 -14.00 -11.78 21.64
CA LYS A 315 -14.98 -12.48 22.46
C LYS A 315 -15.00 -14.00 22.22
N GLN A 316 -14.76 -14.45 20.99
CA GLN A 316 -14.66 -15.87 20.67
C GLN A 316 -13.36 -16.47 21.18
N ALA A 317 -12.24 -15.73 21.12
CA ALA A 317 -10.97 -16.17 21.71
C ALA A 317 -11.10 -16.39 23.23
N GLU A 318 -11.72 -15.44 23.94
CA GLU A 318 -11.94 -15.56 25.39
C GLU A 318 -12.91 -16.71 25.75
N GLN A 319 -14.00 -16.89 24.99
CA GLN A 319 -14.93 -18.00 25.21
C GLN A 319 -14.29 -19.36 24.92
N MET A 320 -13.47 -19.44 23.88
CA MET A 320 -12.74 -20.66 23.52
C MET A 320 -11.68 -20.98 24.57
N GLN A 321 -10.95 -19.98 25.07
CA GLN A 321 -9.98 -20.17 26.15
C GLN A 321 -10.66 -20.68 27.41
N ARG A 322 -11.84 -20.15 27.77
CA ARG A 322 -12.65 -20.67 28.88
C ARG A 322 -13.08 -22.12 28.64
N LYS A 323 -13.66 -22.44 27.49
CA LYS A 323 -14.09 -23.81 27.16
C LYS A 323 -12.96 -24.85 27.18
N ILE A 324 -11.75 -24.46 26.80
CA ILE A 324 -10.57 -25.33 26.87
C ILE A 324 -10.10 -25.51 28.31
N LEU A 325 -10.08 -24.43 29.11
CA LEU A 325 -9.72 -24.50 30.54
C LEU A 325 -10.75 -25.29 31.35
N ASP A 326 -12.02 -25.21 30.97
CA ASP A 326 -13.15 -25.86 31.65
C ASP A 326 -13.44 -27.28 31.08
N ASN A 327 -12.61 -27.80 30.16
CA ASN A 327 -12.80 -29.10 29.47
C ASN A 327 -14.17 -29.26 28.75
N GLU A 328 -14.82 -28.17 28.38
CA GLU A 328 -16.10 -28.15 27.66
C GLU A 328 -15.92 -28.08 26.13
N PHE A 329 -14.74 -28.44 25.62
CA PHE A 329 -14.45 -28.40 24.19
C PHE A 329 -15.21 -29.51 23.45
N THR A 330 -16.17 -29.13 22.59
CA THR A 330 -17.02 -30.09 21.88
C THR A 330 -16.59 -30.34 20.44
N LEU A 331 -17.12 -31.42 19.84
CA LEU A 331 -16.98 -31.68 18.40
C LEU A 331 -17.61 -30.59 17.51
N GLU A 332 -18.61 -29.87 18.03
CA GLU A 332 -19.20 -28.74 17.31
C GLU A 332 -18.25 -27.52 17.30
N ASP A 333 -17.55 -27.27 18.40
CA ASP A 333 -16.51 -26.25 18.47
C ASP A 333 -15.36 -26.57 17.50
N PHE A 334 -14.95 -27.84 17.41
CA PHE A 334 -13.95 -28.28 16.42
C PHE A 334 -14.42 -28.12 14.97
N ARG A 335 -15.68 -28.45 14.68
CA ARG A 335 -16.30 -28.23 13.36
C ARG A 335 -16.29 -26.74 13.00
N ASP A 336 -16.62 -25.88 13.95
CA ASP A 336 -16.71 -24.45 13.70
C ASP A 336 -15.31 -23.80 13.55
N GLN A 337 -14.27 -24.35 14.19
CA GLN A 337 -12.87 -24.04 13.88
C GLN A 337 -12.49 -24.40 12.45
N LEU A 338 -12.85 -25.61 11.98
CA LEU A 338 -12.59 -26.02 10.60
C LEU A 338 -13.30 -25.11 9.59
N LYS A 339 -14.48 -24.58 9.93
CA LYS A 339 -15.16 -23.56 9.10
C LYS A 339 -14.45 -22.21 9.13
N GLN A 340 -13.88 -21.78 10.26
CA GLN A 340 -13.09 -20.54 10.35
C GLN A 340 -11.79 -20.65 9.53
N LEU A 341 -11.06 -21.76 9.64
CA LEU A 341 -9.88 -22.04 8.81
C LEU A 341 -10.20 -22.00 7.31
N ARG A 342 -11.39 -22.46 6.93
CA ARG A 342 -11.86 -22.39 5.54
C ARG A 342 -12.27 -20.98 5.10
N ARG A 343 -12.64 -20.09 6.03
CA ARG A 343 -12.96 -18.67 5.76
C ARG A 343 -11.72 -17.79 5.63
N LEU A 344 -10.59 -18.20 6.24
CA LEU A 344 -9.29 -17.53 6.16
C LEU A 344 -8.66 -17.55 4.75
N GLY A 345 -9.22 -18.33 3.81
CA GLY A 345 -8.77 -18.44 2.42
C GLY A 345 -8.26 -19.85 2.09
N PRO A 346 -7.79 -20.09 0.87
CA PRO A 346 -7.16 -21.36 0.50
C PRO A 346 -5.93 -21.61 1.39
N LEU A 347 -5.84 -22.78 2.03
CA LEU A 347 -4.68 -23.17 2.85
C LEU A 347 -3.34 -22.98 2.12
N GLU A 348 -3.33 -23.12 0.79
CA GLU A 348 -2.16 -22.85 -0.06
C GLU A 348 -1.63 -21.42 0.05
N SER A 349 -2.48 -20.40 0.23
CA SER A 349 -2.01 -19.02 0.38
C SER A 349 -1.36 -18.76 1.73
N LEU A 350 -1.81 -19.46 2.79
CA LEU A 350 -1.20 -19.38 4.12
C LEU A 350 0.12 -20.13 4.17
N LEU A 351 0.20 -21.30 3.53
CA LEU A 351 1.42 -22.10 3.40
C LEU A 351 2.51 -21.36 2.60
N LYS A 352 2.16 -20.63 1.54
CA LYS A 352 3.10 -19.79 0.77
C LYS A 352 3.67 -18.60 1.54
N MET A 353 3.02 -18.20 2.64
CA MET A 353 3.45 -17.05 3.46
C MET A 353 4.31 -17.46 4.67
N MET A 354 4.34 -18.75 5.00
CA MET A 354 5.25 -19.28 6.01
C MET A 354 6.66 -19.39 5.42
N PRO A 355 7.71 -18.97 6.15
CA PRO A 355 9.07 -19.23 5.72
C PRO A 355 9.25 -20.76 5.59
N GLU A 356 9.93 -21.21 4.53
CA GLU A 356 10.36 -22.61 4.43
C GLU A 356 11.27 -22.91 5.63
N ILE A 357 10.69 -23.54 6.66
CA ILE A 357 11.47 -24.17 7.71
C ILE A 357 11.99 -25.46 7.10
N GLY A 358 13.13 -25.34 6.43
CA GLY A 358 13.97 -26.47 6.00
C GLY A 358 14.73 -27.04 7.18
#